data_AF-Q2B835-F1
#
_entry.id   AF-Q2B835-F1
#
_cell.length_a   1.000
_cell.length_b   1.000
_cell.length_c   1.000
_cell.angle_alpha   90.00
_cell.angle_beta   90.00
_cell.angle_gamma   90.00
#
_symmetry.space_group_name_H-M   'P 1'
#
loop_
_entity.id
_entity.type
_entity.pdbx_description
1 polymer ?
#
loop_
_entity_poly.entity_id
_entity_poly.type
_entity_poly.pdbx_seq_one_letter_code
_entity_poly.pdbx_strand_id
1 'polypeptide(L)'
;MKGLQISLLASGDGTEVIYHKLQPGTRWGLEPQDGWDALEFLQILSGGLKVLSHNHLKDLQAGDSFHECPIKDHYFFESIGETEFLFITSQPVFHFYSKISNELKELAVSIEEKDGYTKDHCDRIKTMATLVGEKAGLTSKQLMRLNLASFLHDIGKVKIPISILQKPGKLTSEEWELMKLHTVFGKQILVETKLPSLIEASKIVEQHHERFDGLGYPYNLQGDQISTEASIISVVDAFDAMTTNRIYQSARTREEAFEEILRCRGTMYNPYIVDIFLSLKDKI
;
A
#
# COMPACT_ATOMS: atom_id res chain seq x y z
N MET A 1 6.34 -5.32 5.18
CA MET A 1 7.15 -6.43 4.61
C MET A 1 7.66 -7.48 5.61
N LYS A 2 7.42 -7.35 6.93
CA LYS A 2 7.47 -8.53 7.82
C LYS A 2 6.28 -9.41 7.49
N GLY A 3 6.51 -10.36 6.60
CA GLY A 3 5.50 -11.24 6.05
C GLY A 3 5.96 -11.95 4.79
N LEU A 4 6.92 -11.40 4.06
CA LEU A 4 7.44 -11.96 2.82
C LEU A 4 8.96 -12.16 2.93
N GLN A 5 9.37 -13.42 2.87
CA GLN A 5 10.77 -13.82 2.76
C GLN A 5 10.98 -14.46 1.39
N ILE A 6 12.08 -14.08 0.75
CA ILE A 6 12.50 -14.64 -0.54
C ILE A 6 13.95 -15.09 -0.52
N SER A 7 14.27 -16.12 -1.30
CA SER A 7 15.64 -16.62 -1.44
C SER A 7 15.83 -17.23 -2.83
N LEU A 8 16.87 -16.80 -3.55
CA LEU A 8 17.27 -17.42 -4.81
C LEU A 8 17.90 -18.77 -4.51
N LEU A 9 17.30 -19.84 -5.03
CA LEU A 9 17.80 -21.21 -4.86
C LEU A 9 18.73 -21.61 -6.01
N ALA A 10 18.38 -21.20 -7.24
CA ALA A 10 19.17 -21.49 -8.44
C ALA A 10 18.92 -20.42 -9.50
N SER A 11 19.92 -20.16 -10.34
CA SER A 11 19.79 -19.35 -11.55
C SER A 11 20.71 -19.88 -12.66
N GLY A 12 20.24 -19.81 -13.92
CA GLY A 12 20.98 -20.27 -15.09
C GLY A 12 20.16 -20.13 -16.38
N ASP A 13 20.80 -19.76 -17.48
CA ASP A 13 20.19 -19.63 -18.82
C ASP A 13 18.91 -18.76 -18.84
N GLY A 14 18.89 -17.70 -18.03
CA GLY A 14 17.74 -16.80 -17.89
C GLY A 14 16.66 -17.29 -16.93
N THR A 15 16.72 -18.55 -16.49
CA THR A 15 15.77 -19.13 -15.54
C THR A 15 16.22 -18.88 -14.10
N GLU A 16 15.27 -18.54 -13.23
CA GLU A 16 15.49 -18.42 -11.78
C GLU A 16 14.49 -19.27 -11.01
N VAL A 17 14.96 -19.90 -9.92
CA VAL A 17 14.13 -20.62 -8.95
C VAL A 17 14.21 -19.89 -7.62
N ILE A 18 13.08 -19.32 -7.21
CA ILE A 18 12.99 -18.42 -6.07
C ILE A 18 12.05 -19.02 -5.03
N TYR A 19 12.57 -19.31 -3.85
CA TYR A 19 11.78 -19.70 -2.70
C TYR A 19 11.07 -18.49 -2.10
N HIS A 20 9.80 -18.67 -1.76
CA HIS A 20 8.98 -17.67 -1.08
C HIS A 20 8.36 -18.25 0.19
N LYS A 21 8.33 -17.44 1.25
CA LYS A 21 7.61 -17.72 2.49
C LYS A 21 6.77 -16.51 2.88
N LEU A 22 5.46 -16.72 2.97
CA LEU A 22 4.45 -15.71 3.27
C LEU A 22 3.82 -15.98 4.64
N GLN A 23 3.74 -14.96 5.49
CA GLN A 23 2.94 -14.96 6.72
C GLN A 23 1.46 -14.77 6.38
N PRO A 24 0.51 -15.15 7.26
CA PRO A 24 -0.93 -15.05 6.99
C PRO A 24 -1.37 -13.64 6.55
N GLY A 25 -2.23 -13.57 5.52
CA GLY A 25 -2.74 -12.29 4.97
C GLY A 25 -1.71 -11.47 4.18
N THR A 26 -0.52 -12.01 3.95
CA THR A 26 0.48 -11.37 3.07
C THR A 26 0.03 -11.52 1.63
N ARG A 27 0.10 -10.42 0.88
CA ARG A 27 -0.21 -10.41 -0.55
C ARG A 27 1.07 -10.40 -1.38
N TRP A 28 1.06 -11.15 -2.48
CA TRP A 28 2.08 -11.19 -3.52
C TRP A 28 1.37 -11.19 -4.89
N GLY A 29 2.03 -10.77 -5.97
CA GLY A 29 1.34 -10.64 -7.25
C GLY A 29 2.23 -10.71 -8.48
N LEU A 30 1.59 -11.00 -9.60
CA LEU A 30 2.14 -11.03 -10.94
C LEU A 30 1.34 -10.08 -11.82
N GLU A 31 2.02 -9.29 -12.64
CA GLU A 31 1.39 -8.31 -13.52
C GLU A 31 1.89 -8.45 -14.97
N PRO A 32 1.04 -8.13 -15.96
CA PRO A 32 1.48 -8.05 -17.35
C PRO A 32 2.53 -6.95 -17.50
N GLN A 33 3.61 -7.25 -18.21
CA GLN A 33 4.65 -6.27 -18.51
C GLN A 33 4.91 -6.25 -20.03
N ASP A 34 4.98 -5.05 -20.61
CA ASP A 34 5.23 -4.87 -22.03
C ASP A 34 6.61 -5.43 -22.40
N GLY A 35 6.64 -6.39 -23.33
CA GLY A 35 7.88 -7.06 -23.76
C GLY A 35 8.39 -8.13 -22.79
N TRP A 36 7.61 -8.51 -21.77
CA TRP A 36 7.95 -9.59 -20.83
C TRP A 36 7.26 -10.90 -21.22
N ASP A 37 7.94 -11.70 -22.03
CA ASP A 37 7.43 -12.99 -22.51
C ASP A 37 7.89 -14.18 -21.64
N ALA A 38 8.06 -13.98 -20.33
CA ALA A 38 8.54 -15.03 -19.43
C ALA A 38 7.44 -16.06 -19.11
N LEU A 39 7.86 -17.32 -18.96
CA LEU A 39 7.10 -18.33 -18.26
C LEU A 39 7.19 -18.03 -16.76
N GLU A 40 6.03 -17.84 -16.13
CA GLU A 40 5.91 -17.73 -14.69
C GLU A 40 5.24 -18.99 -14.16
N PHE A 41 5.89 -19.68 -13.23
CA PHE A 41 5.40 -20.92 -12.64
C PHE A 41 5.51 -20.86 -11.11
N LEU A 42 4.43 -21.25 -10.44
CA LEU A 42 4.30 -21.30 -9.00
C LEU A 42 3.99 -22.75 -8.56
N GLN A 43 4.67 -23.24 -7.54
CA GLN A 43 4.35 -24.51 -6.89
C GLN A 43 4.19 -24.30 -5.38
N ILE A 44 3.01 -24.58 -4.84
CA ILE A 44 2.79 -24.48 -3.40
C ILE A 44 3.43 -25.68 -2.69
N LEU A 45 4.33 -25.39 -1.76
CA LEU A 45 5.00 -26.38 -0.93
C LEU A 45 4.20 -26.67 0.35
N SER A 46 3.67 -25.62 0.98
CA SER A 46 2.83 -25.70 2.19
C SER A 46 1.89 -24.49 2.29
N GLY A 47 0.81 -24.61 3.06
CA GLY A 47 -0.20 -23.55 3.19
C GLY A 47 -1.13 -23.42 1.98
N GLY A 48 -1.55 -22.20 1.66
CA GLY A 48 -2.40 -21.92 0.51
C GLY A 48 -2.44 -20.45 0.09
N LEU A 49 -2.79 -20.19 -1.16
CA LEU A 49 -2.94 -18.84 -1.70
C LEU A 49 -4.34 -18.67 -2.28
N LYS A 50 -5.05 -17.66 -1.79
CA LYS A 50 -6.29 -17.19 -2.41
C LYS A 50 -5.96 -16.40 -3.66
N VAL A 51 -6.56 -16.74 -4.80
CA VAL A 51 -6.27 -16.08 -6.08
C VAL A 51 -7.33 -15.01 -6.39
N LEU A 52 -6.88 -13.77 -6.50
CA LEU A 52 -7.68 -12.59 -6.83
C LEU A 52 -7.28 -12.13 -8.24
N SER A 53 -8.10 -12.49 -9.24
CA SER A 53 -7.99 -12.03 -10.63
C SER A 53 -9.39 -11.88 -11.25
N HIS A 54 -9.50 -11.19 -12.41
CA HIS A 54 -10.79 -11.01 -13.09
C HIS A 54 -11.44 -12.34 -13.49
N ASN A 55 -10.62 -13.35 -13.81
CA ASN A 55 -11.05 -14.67 -14.25
C ASN A 55 -10.90 -15.74 -13.15
N HIS A 56 -11.13 -15.39 -11.88
CA HIS A 56 -10.95 -16.23 -10.68
C HIS A 56 -10.78 -17.72 -10.98
N LEU A 57 -9.52 -18.16 -11.04
CA LEU A 57 -9.17 -19.49 -11.56
C LEU A 57 -9.51 -20.59 -10.55
N LYS A 58 -8.98 -20.47 -9.32
CA LYS A 58 -9.14 -21.37 -8.16
C LYS A 58 -8.20 -20.90 -7.04
N ASP A 59 -8.55 -21.11 -5.77
CA ASP A 59 -7.58 -21.00 -4.67
C ASP A 59 -6.58 -22.17 -4.69
N LEU A 60 -5.31 -21.87 -4.40
CA LEU A 60 -4.21 -22.84 -4.44
C LEU A 60 -3.91 -23.36 -3.03
N GLN A 61 -3.63 -24.66 -2.92
CA GLN A 61 -3.21 -25.32 -1.68
C GLN A 61 -1.91 -26.11 -1.91
N ALA A 62 -1.31 -26.61 -0.84
CA ALA A 62 -0.11 -27.45 -0.93
C ALA A 62 -0.25 -28.56 -2.00
N GLY A 63 0.72 -28.63 -2.91
CA GLY A 63 0.70 -29.53 -4.07
C GLY A 63 0.10 -28.95 -5.34
N ASP A 64 -0.74 -27.91 -5.26
CA ASP A 64 -1.23 -27.20 -6.44
C ASP A 64 -0.14 -26.32 -7.07
N SER A 65 -0.31 -26.05 -8.36
CA SER A 65 0.55 -25.15 -9.12
C SER A 65 -0.26 -24.13 -9.90
N PHE A 66 0.39 -23.02 -10.23
CA PHE A 66 -0.11 -21.97 -11.10
C PHE A 66 0.94 -21.68 -12.15
N HIS A 67 0.53 -21.42 -13.39
CA HIS A 67 1.48 -20.96 -14.40
C HIS A 67 0.79 -20.12 -15.46
N GLU A 68 1.55 -19.20 -16.03
CA GLU A 68 1.15 -18.37 -17.16
C GLU A 68 2.36 -18.01 -18.01
N CYS A 69 2.14 -17.79 -19.31
CA CYS A 69 3.19 -17.43 -20.26
C CYS A 69 2.62 -16.76 -21.53
N PRO A 70 2.83 -15.44 -21.72
CA PRO A 70 3.19 -14.47 -20.67
C PRO A 70 2.05 -14.27 -19.67
N ILE A 71 2.31 -13.51 -18.60
CA ILE A 71 1.25 -12.99 -17.74
C ILE A 71 0.35 -12.05 -18.55
N LYS A 72 -0.91 -12.44 -18.77
CA LYS A 72 -1.90 -11.67 -19.56
C LYS A 72 -2.90 -10.87 -18.72
N ASP A 73 -3.01 -11.20 -17.45
CA ASP A 73 -3.88 -10.51 -16.50
C ASP A 73 -3.10 -10.28 -15.19
N HIS A 74 -3.62 -9.43 -14.33
CA HIS A 74 -3.03 -9.22 -13.03
C HIS A 74 -3.53 -10.29 -12.06
N TYR A 75 -2.60 -10.98 -11.43
CA TYR A 75 -2.88 -12.00 -10.44
C TYR A 75 -2.40 -11.51 -9.08
N PHE A 76 -3.31 -11.39 -8.12
CA PHE A 76 -2.94 -11.21 -6.72
C PHE A 76 -3.18 -12.50 -5.94
N PHE A 77 -2.24 -12.82 -5.07
CA PHE A 77 -2.25 -13.98 -4.22
C PHE A 77 -2.24 -13.51 -2.77
N GLU A 78 -3.23 -13.91 -1.99
CA GLU A 78 -3.27 -13.65 -0.54
C GLU A 78 -3.05 -14.96 0.21
N SER A 79 -2.10 -14.98 1.14
CA SER A 79 -1.78 -16.19 1.90
C SER A 79 -2.86 -16.59 2.90
N ILE A 80 -3.26 -17.84 2.81
CA ILE A 80 -4.14 -18.54 3.74
C ILE A 80 -3.24 -19.22 4.78
N GLY A 81 -2.99 -18.52 5.88
CA GLY A 81 -2.03 -18.98 6.88
C GLY A 81 -0.57 -18.77 6.46
N GLU A 82 0.36 -19.42 7.17
CA GLU A 82 1.77 -19.46 6.74
C GLU A 82 1.89 -20.33 5.48
N THR A 83 2.42 -19.76 4.41
CA THR A 83 2.43 -20.36 3.07
C THR A 83 3.83 -20.30 2.47
N GLU A 84 4.30 -21.42 1.95
CA GLU A 84 5.60 -21.53 1.29
C GLU A 84 5.41 -22.02 -0.14
N PHE A 85 6.12 -21.42 -1.10
CA PHE A 85 6.03 -21.80 -2.51
C PHE A 85 7.35 -21.59 -3.25
N LEU A 86 7.53 -22.33 -4.34
CA LEU A 86 8.56 -22.04 -5.33
C LEU A 86 7.96 -21.18 -6.43
N PHE A 87 8.68 -20.14 -6.81
CA PHE A 87 8.42 -19.33 -7.98
C PHE A 87 9.56 -19.54 -8.97
N ILE A 88 9.22 -20.00 -10.17
CA ILE A 88 10.16 -20.28 -11.25
C ILE A 88 9.80 -19.34 -12.39
N THR A 89 10.77 -18.55 -12.83
CA THR A 89 10.61 -17.62 -13.94
C THR A 89 11.65 -17.90 -15.01
N SER A 90 11.29 -17.80 -16.29
CA SER A 90 12.22 -17.97 -17.40
C SER A 90 12.99 -16.69 -17.78
N GLN A 91 12.82 -15.61 -17.02
CA GLN A 91 13.62 -14.39 -17.15
C GLN A 91 14.11 -13.90 -15.78
N PRO A 92 15.32 -13.34 -15.65
CA PRO A 92 15.85 -12.93 -14.35
C PRO A 92 15.06 -11.78 -13.72
N VAL A 93 14.54 -11.98 -12.51
CA VAL A 93 13.74 -11.00 -11.76
C VAL A 93 14.19 -10.85 -10.31
N PHE A 94 14.85 -11.85 -9.73
CA PHE A 94 15.16 -11.95 -8.31
C PHE A 94 15.94 -10.74 -7.81
N HIS A 95 17.01 -10.35 -8.51
CA HIS A 95 17.86 -9.25 -8.05
C HIS A 95 17.12 -7.90 -8.06
N PHE A 96 16.28 -7.67 -9.07
CA PHE A 96 15.43 -6.49 -9.14
C PHE A 96 14.42 -6.48 -7.99
N TYR A 97 13.68 -7.58 -7.85
CA TYR A 97 12.67 -7.76 -6.82
C TYR A 97 13.24 -7.70 -5.39
N SER A 98 14.38 -8.34 -5.14
CA SER A 98 15.10 -8.33 -3.86
C SER A 98 15.60 -6.93 -3.50
N LYS A 99 16.16 -6.21 -4.48
CA LYS A 99 16.58 -4.81 -4.28
C LYS A 99 15.40 -3.93 -3.88
N ILE A 100 14.30 -3.97 -4.62
CA ILE A 100 13.07 -3.21 -4.31
C ILE A 100 12.56 -3.54 -2.91
N SER A 101 12.50 -4.83 -2.58
CA SER A 101 12.03 -5.31 -1.28
C SER A 101 12.91 -4.78 -0.14
N ASN A 102 14.22 -4.73 -0.32
CA ASN A 102 15.13 -4.21 0.70
C ASN A 102 15.02 -2.69 0.83
N GLU A 103 15.02 -1.95 -0.28
CA GLU A 103 14.87 -0.47 -0.25
C GLU A 103 13.55 -0.07 0.43
N LEU A 104 12.44 -0.73 0.11
CA LEU A 104 11.15 -0.48 0.75
C LEU A 104 11.13 -0.86 2.24
N LYS A 105 11.90 -1.89 2.66
CA LYS A 105 12.06 -2.23 4.09
C LYS A 105 12.85 -1.16 4.83
N GLU A 106 13.94 -0.67 4.24
CA GLU A 106 14.76 0.39 4.82
C GLU A 106 13.96 1.69 4.97
N LEU A 107 13.18 2.06 3.94
CA LEU A 107 12.26 3.20 4.00
C LEU A 107 11.23 3.04 5.12
N ALA A 108 10.64 1.86 5.28
CA ALA A 108 9.67 1.58 6.35
C ALA A 108 10.31 1.74 7.74
N VAL A 109 11.48 1.15 7.96
CA VAL A 109 12.22 1.26 9.23
C VAL A 109 12.52 2.72 9.55
N SER A 110 12.93 3.51 8.55
CA SER A 110 13.23 4.93 8.73
C SER A 110 12.00 5.75 9.16
N ILE A 111 10.80 5.43 8.67
CA ILE A 111 9.55 6.07 9.14
C ILE A 111 9.28 5.68 10.60
N GLU A 112 9.31 4.37 10.90
CA GLU A 112 9.02 3.84 12.23
C GLU A 112 9.93 4.47 13.30
N GLU A 113 11.23 4.57 13.01
CA GLU A 113 12.23 5.15 13.92
C GLU A 113 11.97 6.63 14.22
N LYS A 114 11.46 7.38 13.23
CA LYS A 114 11.39 8.84 13.33
C LYS A 114 10.04 9.35 13.83
N ASP A 115 8.96 8.82 13.28
CA ASP A 115 7.59 9.30 13.51
C ASP A 115 6.84 8.46 14.55
N GLY A 116 7.42 7.34 15.00
CA GLY A 116 6.81 6.48 16.00
C GLY A 116 5.54 5.75 15.53
N TYR A 117 5.21 5.84 14.23
CA TYR A 117 4.19 4.99 13.64
C TYR A 117 4.65 3.54 13.71
N THR A 118 3.76 2.68 14.18
CA THR A 118 4.04 1.26 14.22
C THR A 118 3.72 0.63 12.88
N LYS A 119 4.42 -0.46 12.54
CA LYS A 119 4.05 -1.38 11.47
C LYS A 119 2.54 -1.64 11.38
N ASP A 120 1.88 -1.74 12.54
CA ASP A 120 0.45 -2.03 12.63
C ASP A 120 -0.41 -0.94 11.98
N HIS A 121 -0.01 0.34 12.04
CA HIS A 121 -0.70 1.43 11.37
C HIS A 121 -0.66 1.27 9.84
N CYS A 122 0.52 1.07 9.28
CA CYS A 122 0.66 0.89 7.83
C CYS A 122 -0.09 -0.36 7.34
N ASP A 123 -0.09 -1.45 8.12
CA ASP A 123 -0.83 -2.66 7.76
C ASP A 123 -2.35 -2.49 7.87
N ARG A 124 -2.87 -1.75 8.87
CA ARG A 124 -4.31 -1.41 8.97
C ARG A 124 -4.77 -0.53 7.81
N ILE A 125 -4.03 0.55 7.51
CA ILE A 125 -4.34 1.44 6.38
C ILE A 125 -4.34 0.64 5.07
N LYS A 126 -3.30 -0.14 4.81
CA LYS A 126 -3.20 -0.96 3.59
C LYS A 126 -4.40 -1.90 3.45
N THR A 127 -4.81 -2.55 4.55
CA THR A 127 -5.94 -3.48 4.55
C THR A 127 -7.25 -2.76 4.25
N MET A 128 -7.56 -1.68 4.96
CA MET A 128 -8.77 -0.88 4.74
C MET A 128 -8.80 -0.26 3.35
N ALA A 129 -7.70 0.36 2.91
CA ALA A 129 -7.59 0.98 1.60
C ALA A 129 -7.87 -0.03 0.49
N THR A 130 -7.33 -1.24 0.61
CA THR A 130 -7.53 -2.26 -0.42
C THR A 130 -8.98 -2.74 -0.47
N LEU A 131 -9.63 -2.95 0.68
CA LEU A 131 -11.06 -3.30 0.72
C LEU A 131 -11.94 -2.22 0.05
N VAL A 132 -11.65 -0.95 0.32
CA VAL A 132 -12.35 0.18 -0.29
C VAL A 132 -12.07 0.22 -1.79
N GLY A 133 -10.82 0.05 -2.20
CA GLY A 133 -10.41 0.06 -3.61
C GLY A 133 -11.08 -1.05 -4.43
N GLU A 134 -11.09 -2.28 -3.90
CA GLU A 134 -11.77 -3.42 -4.52
C GLU A 134 -13.26 -3.12 -4.70
N LYS A 135 -13.92 -2.58 -3.66
CA LYS A 135 -15.34 -2.22 -3.71
C LYS A 135 -15.63 -1.05 -4.65
N ALA A 136 -14.68 -0.12 -4.80
CA ALA A 136 -14.75 1.02 -5.70
C ALA A 136 -14.48 0.67 -7.17
N GLY A 137 -14.14 -0.60 -7.47
CA GLY A 137 -13.90 -1.06 -8.84
C GLY A 137 -12.52 -0.68 -9.38
N LEU A 138 -11.53 -0.46 -8.51
CA LEU A 138 -10.16 -0.22 -8.95
C LEU A 138 -9.63 -1.46 -9.67
N THR A 139 -9.00 -1.23 -10.82
CA THR A 139 -8.25 -2.25 -11.54
C THR A 139 -7.10 -2.76 -10.69
N SER A 140 -6.58 -3.93 -11.03
CA SER A 140 -5.44 -4.50 -10.34
C SER A 140 -4.21 -3.58 -10.30
N LYS A 141 -3.90 -2.90 -11.40
CA LYS A 141 -2.83 -1.88 -11.43
C LYS A 141 -3.10 -0.71 -10.47
N GLN A 142 -4.35 -0.27 -10.33
CA GLN A 142 -4.73 0.76 -9.35
C GLN A 142 -4.61 0.24 -7.91
N LEU A 143 -5.03 -0.99 -7.64
CA LEU A 143 -4.89 -1.62 -6.32
C LEU A 143 -3.42 -1.76 -5.90
N MET A 144 -2.53 -2.13 -6.82
CA MET A 144 -1.10 -2.19 -6.55
C MET A 144 -0.53 -0.82 -6.18
N ARG A 145 -0.84 0.22 -6.97
CA ARG A 145 -0.42 1.59 -6.68
C ARG A 145 -0.98 2.10 -5.35
N LEU A 146 -2.26 1.81 -5.07
CA LEU A 146 -2.91 2.12 -3.81
C LEU A 146 -2.22 1.42 -2.65
N ASN A 147 -1.83 0.16 -2.79
CA ASN A 147 -1.14 -0.61 -1.76
C ASN A 147 0.22 0.02 -1.41
N LEU A 148 1.03 0.32 -2.44
CA LEU A 148 2.32 0.97 -2.28
C LEU A 148 2.18 2.37 -1.66
N ALA A 149 1.26 3.18 -2.18
CA ALA A 149 1.02 4.53 -1.69
C ALA A 149 0.49 4.53 -0.26
N SER A 150 -0.43 3.62 0.10
CA SER A 150 -0.95 3.47 1.46
C SER A 150 0.17 3.17 2.45
N PHE A 151 1.13 2.34 2.06
CA PHE A 151 2.27 1.99 2.90
C PHE A 151 3.30 3.13 3.05
N LEU A 152 3.42 3.99 2.03
CA LEU A 152 4.48 5.00 1.92
C LEU A 152 3.95 6.44 2.03
N HIS A 153 2.66 6.65 2.32
CA HIS A 153 2.04 7.98 2.29
C HIS A 153 2.78 9.00 3.17
N ASP A 154 3.30 8.54 4.30
CA ASP A 154 4.04 9.35 5.27
C ASP A 154 5.57 9.31 5.13
N ILE A 155 6.13 8.68 4.07
CA ILE A 155 7.59 8.52 3.92
C ILE A 155 8.36 9.84 3.94
N GLY A 156 7.76 10.94 3.46
CA GLY A 156 8.42 12.24 3.47
C GLY A 156 8.67 12.83 4.86
N LYS A 157 8.06 12.29 5.91
CA LYS A 157 8.32 12.72 7.29
C LYS A 157 9.76 12.45 7.73
N VAL A 158 10.47 11.55 7.04
CA VAL A 158 11.93 11.38 7.18
C VAL A 158 12.74 12.64 6.85
N LYS A 159 12.16 13.62 6.14
CA LYS A 159 12.76 14.94 5.88
C LYS A 159 12.27 16.06 6.81
N ILE A 160 11.26 15.82 7.67
CA ILE A 160 10.74 16.81 8.62
C ILE A 160 11.61 16.92 9.88
N PRO A 161 11.95 18.10 10.41
CA PRO A 161 12.73 18.21 11.64
C PRO A 161 12.10 17.45 12.82
N ILE A 162 12.90 16.70 13.57
CA ILE A 162 12.41 15.88 14.69
C ILE A 162 11.76 16.72 15.79
N SER A 163 12.22 17.96 15.98
CA SER A 163 11.64 18.92 16.93
C SER A 163 10.21 19.34 16.58
N ILE A 164 9.84 19.28 15.29
CA ILE A 164 8.47 19.53 14.83
C ILE A 164 7.67 18.24 14.96
N LEU A 165 8.22 17.12 14.48
CA LEU A 165 7.54 15.83 14.45
C LEU A 165 7.13 15.32 15.84
N GLN A 166 8.02 15.49 16.82
CA GLN A 166 7.83 15.01 18.19
C GLN A 166 7.44 16.13 19.18
N LYS A 167 7.01 17.29 18.68
CA LYS A 167 6.68 18.44 19.52
C LYS A 167 5.57 18.10 20.52
N PRO A 168 5.77 18.27 21.84
CA PRO A 168 4.71 18.08 22.82
C PRO A 168 3.78 19.29 22.84
N GLY A 169 2.84 19.34 21.89
CA GLY A 169 1.83 20.40 21.79
C GLY A 169 1.41 20.73 20.37
N LYS A 170 0.68 21.84 20.21
CA LYS A 170 0.27 22.33 18.88
C LYS A 170 1.48 22.89 18.14
N LEU A 171 1.53 22.63 16.83
CA LEU A 171 2.47 23.26 15.93
C LEU A 171 2.12 24.75 15.75
N THR A 172 3.13 25.61 15.60
CA THR A 172 2.92 26.98 15.12
C THR A 172 2.52 26.96 13.64
N SER A 173 2.06 28.09 13.11
CA SER A 173 1.73 28.20 11.69
C SER A 173 2.92 27.85 10.79
N GLU A 174 4.12 28.31 11.14
CA GLU A 174 5.36 28.05 10.38
C GLU A 174 5.77 26.58 10.46
N GLU A 175 5.66 25.97 11.65
CA GLU A 175 5.92 24.54 11.83
C GLU A 175 4.91 23.69 11.07
N TRP A 176 3.65 24.14 10.99
CA TRP A 176 2.61 23.49 10.20
C TRP A 176 2.90 23.57 8.70
N GLU A 177 3.34 24.73 8.19
CA GLU A 177 3.79 24.85 6.80
C GLU A 177 4.93 23.88 6.47
N LEU A 178 5.88 23.71 7.38
CA LEU A 178 6.95 22.72 7.24
C LEU A 178 6.41 21.28 7.28
N MET A 179 5.50 20.97 8.19
CA MET A 179 4.88 19.64 8.30
C MET A 179 4.20 19.23 7.00
N LYS A 180 3.46 20.13 6.35
CA LYS A 180 2.76 19.85 5.08
C LYS A 180 3.70 19.39 3.95
N LEU A 181 4.98 19.78 4.00
CA LEU A 181 5.97 19.41 2.97
C LEU A 181 6.28 17.90 2.95
N HIS A 182 5.88 17.12 3.96
CA HIS A 182 6.11 15.67 3.93
C HIS A 182 5.47 15.00 2.70
N THR A 183 4.34 15.52 2.19
CA THR A 183 3.71 15.04 0.95
C THR A 183 4.65 15.17 -0.25
N VAL A 184 5.21 16.36 -0.44
CA VAL A 184 6.15 16.69 -1.52
C VAL A 184 7.46 15.93 -1.35
N PHE A 185 7.99 15.86 -0.13
CA PHE A 185 9.18 15.08 0.19
C PHE A 185 8.97 13.59 -0.07
N GLY A 186 7.79 13.06 0.21
CA GLY A 186 7.43 11.68 -0.04
C GLY A 186 7.53 11.34 -1.53
N LYS A 187 6.92 12.18 -2.38
CA LYS A 187 7.06 12.02 -3.83
C LYS A 187 8.50 12.08 -4.30
N GLN A 188 9.29 13.07 -3.83
CA GLN A 188 10.69 13.20 -4.21
C GLN A 188 11.49 11.92 -3.90
N ILE A 189 11.33 11.39 -2.69
CA ILE A 189 12.00 10.15 -2.27
C ILE A 189 11.61 8.99 -3.20
N LEU A 190 10.31 8.83 -3.48
CA LEU A 190 9.85 7.73 -4.34
C LEU A 190 10.33 7.88 -5.79
N VAL A 191 10.41 9.09 -6.32
CA VAL A 191 10.95 9.34 -7.66
C VAL A 191 12.46 9.06 -7.72
N GLU A 192 13.21 9.41 -6.67
CA GLU A 192 14.67 9.19 -6.59
C GLU A 192 15.05 7.70 -6.62
N THR A 193 14.15 6.79 -6.24
CA THR A 193 14.38 5.34 -6.33
C THR A 193 14.55 4.84 -7.77
N LYS A 194 14.03 5.59 -8.76
CA LYS A 194 13.96 5.20 -10.18
C LYS A 194 13.18 3.90 -10.46
N LEU A 195 12.41 3.42 -9.48
CA LEU A 195 11.57 2.24 -9.62
C LEU A 195 10.22 2.64 -10.22
N PRO A 196 9.81 2.07 -11.38
CA PRO A 196 8.58 2.49 -12.05
C PRO A 196 7.33 2.45 -11.17
N SER A 197 7.14 1.38 -10.39
CA SER A 197 6.00 1.21 -9.49
C SER A 197 5.97 2.25 -8.35
N LEU A 198 7.12 2.67 -7.82
CA LEU A 198 7.20 3.71 -6.80
C LEU A 198 7.00 5.10 -7.39
N ILE A 199 7.50 5.35 -8.60
CA ILE A 199 7.22 6.58 -9.33
C ILE A 199 5.72 6.71 -9.59
N GLU A 200 5.04 5.65 -10.01
CA GLU A 200 3.59 5.68 -10.22
C GLU A 200 2.81 5.94 -8.91
N ALA A 201 3.25 5.33 -7.79
CA ALA A 201 2.64 5.56 -6.48
C ALA A 201 2.92 6.96 -5.91
N SER A 202 4.01 7.62 -6.34
CA SER A 202 4.46 8.91 -5.79
C SER A 202 3.44 10.04 -5.89
N LYS A 203 2.63 10.05 -6.96
CA LYS A 203 1.55 11.03 -7.13
C LYS A 203 0.45 10.86 -6.08
N ILE A 204 0.15 9.61 -5.72
CA ILE A 204 -0.88 9.31 -4.72
C ILE A 204 -0.39 9.75 -3.33
N VAL A 205 0.88 9.45 -3.03
CA VAL A 205 1.55 9.91 -1.80
C VAL A 205 1.55 11.43 -1.68
N GLU A 206 1.77 12.16 -2.77
CA GLU A 206 1.73 13.63 -2.73
C GLU A 206 0.33 14.18 -2.47
N GLN A 207 -0.71 13.47 -2.91
CA GLN A 207 -2.10 13.96 -2.90
C GLN A 207 -2.92 13.52 -1.67
N HIS A 208 -2.39 12.68 -0.79
CA HIS A 208 -3.21 12.03 0.25
C HIS A 208 -3.80 12.99 1.31
N HIS A 209 -3.32 14.24 1.35
CA HIS A 209 -3.88 15.32 2.18
C HIS A 209 -4.62 16.41 1.38
N GLU A 210 -4.84 16.19 0.08
CA GLU A 210 -5.78 17.00 -0.67
C GLU A 210 -7.20 16.75 -0.16
N ARG A 211 -8.03 17.79 -0.19
CA ARG A 211 -9.41 17.75 0.31
C ARG A 211 -10.36 17.94 -0.84
N PHE A 212 -11.50 17.25 -0.78
CA PHE A 212 -12.50 17.31 -1.86
C PHE A 212 -12.98 18.74 -2.16
N ASP A 213 -13.00 19.61 -1.16
CA ASP A 213 -13.35 21.03 -1.26
C ASP A 213 -12.23 21.96 -1.75
N GLY A 214 -11.04 21.44 -2.03
CA GLY A 214 -9.89 22.24 -2.48
C GLY A 214 -9.18 23.01 -1.36
N LEU A 215 -9.49 22.76 -0.08
CA LEU A 215 -8.80 23.38 1.06
C LEU A 215 -7.63 22.54 1.60
N GLY A 216 -7.25 21.50 0.85
CA GLY A 216 -6.17 20.57 1.21
C GLY A 216 -4.78 21.08 0.87
N TYR A 217 -3.82 20.18 0.74
CA TYR A 217 -2.45 20.52 0.34
C TYR A 217 -1.81 19.30 -0.36
N PRO A 218 -0.75 19.48 -1.16
CA PRO A 218 0.04 20.72 -1.38
C PRO A 218 -0.46 21.66 -2.47
N TYR A 219 -1.45 21.27 -3.29
CA TYR A 219 -1.85 22.00 -4.50
C TYR A 219 -3.28 22.52 -4.48
N ASN A 220 -4.05 22.26 -3.42
CA ASN A 220 -5.46 22.67 -3.33
C ASN A 220 -6.31 22.03 -4.45
N LEU A 221 -6.05 20.76 -4.75
CA LEU A 221 -6.80 20.02 -5.76
C LEU A 221 -8.24 19.83 -5.29
N GLN A 222 -9.19 19.95 -6.20
CA GLN A 222 -10.61 19.86 -5.92
C GLN A 222 -11.27 18.71 -6.68
N GLY A 223 -12.17 17.98 -6.00
CA GLY A 223 -12.99 16.94 -6.62
C GLY A 223 -12.16 15.91 -7.37
N ASP A 224 -12.46 15.75 -8.66
CA ASP A 224 -11.86 14.72 -9.55
C ASP A 224 -10.41 15.04 -9.96
N GLN A 225 -9.84 16.16 -9.54
CA GLN A 225 -8.41 16.44 -9.69
C GLN A 225 -7.56 15.57 -8.75
N ILE A 226 -8.15 15.11 -7.65
CA ILE A 226 -7.53 14.21 -6.69
C ILE A 226 -7.67 12.78 -7.21
N SER A 227 -6.58 12.02 -7.22
CA SER A 227 -6.68 10.61 -7.59
C SER A 227 -7.64 9.85 -6.67
N THR A 228 -8.37 8.88 -7.24
CA THR A 228 -9.27 8.01 -6.47
C THR A 228 -8.50 7.30 -5.36
N GLU A 229 -7.29 6.83 -5.66
CA GLU A 229 -6.40 6.19 -4.69
C GLU A 229 -6.04 7.13 -3.52
N ALA A 230 -5.73 8.41 -3.77
CA ALA A 230 -5.44 9.38 -2.71
C ALA A 230 -6.68 9.71 -1.88
N SER A 231 -7.85 9.77 -2.53
CA SER A 231 -9.15 9.94 -1.84
C SER A 231 -9.48 8.76 -0.93
N ILE A 232 -9.05 7.54 -1.29
CA ILE A 232 -9.18 6.36 -0.42
C ILE A 232 -8.25 6.48 0.78
N ILE A 233 -6.97 6.79 0.56
CA ILE A 233 -5.98 6.93 1.65
C ILE A 233 -6.42 8.00 2.65
N SER A 234 -6.91 9.15 2.19
CA SER A 234 -7.31 10.25 3.08
C SER A 234 -8.44 9.87 4.05
N VAL A 235 -9.38 9.02 3.61
CA VAL A 235 -10.47 8.50 4.45
C VAL A 235 -9.95 7.46 5.45
N VAL A 236 -9.16 6.49 4.98
CA VAL A 236 -8.71 5.39 5.85
C VAL A 236 -7.65 5.83 6.86
N ASP A 237 -6.79 6.78 6.50
CA ASP A 237 -5.79 7.37 7.41
C ASP A 237 -6.48 8.18 8.50
N ALA A 238 -7.47 9.01 8.13
CA ALA A 238 -8.25 9.75 9.12
C ALA A 238 -9.03 8.84 10.08
N PHE A 239 -9.59 7.73 9.59
CA PHE A 239 -10.22 6.73 10.44
C PHE A 239 -9.21 6.13 11.42
N ASP A 240 -8.07 5.63 10.92
CA ASP A 240 -7.04 5.02 11.76
C ASP A 240 -6.50 5.99 12.81
N ALA A 241 -6.30 7.25 12.42
CA ALA A 241 -5.86 8.33 13.29
C ALA A 241 -6.84 8.60 14.43
N MET A 242 -8.15 8.49 14.18
CA MET A 242 -9.18 8.68 15.20
C MET A 242 -9.32 7.48 16.13
N THR A 243 -9.16 6.26 15.62
CA THR A 243 -9.41 5.01 16.39
C THR A 243 -8.17 4.43 17.06
N THR A 244 -6.99 5.02 16.84
CA THR A 244 -5.73 4.57 17.44
C THR A 244 -5.28 5.50 18.56
N ASN A 245 -4.85 4.93 19.69
CA ASN A 245 -4.27 5.72 20.77
C ASN A 245 -2.96 6.37 20.31
N ARG A 246 -2.87 7.69 20.44
CA ARG A 246 -1.64 8.46 20.17
C ARG A 246 -1.17 9.12 21.48
N ILE A 247 0.11 9.47 21.54
CA ILE A 247 0.75 10.08 22.72
C ILE A 247 -0.04 11.31 23.24
N TYR A 248 -0.72 12.01 22.34
CA TYR A 248 -1.46 13.25 22.64
C TYR A 248 -2.98 13.13 22.50
N GLN A 249 -3.53 11.94 22.16
CA GLN A 249 -4.96 11.77 21.89
C GLN A 249 -5.43 10.35 22.23
N SER A 250 -6.43 10.26 23.10
CA SER A 250 -7.15 9.02 23.35
C SER A 250 -7.97 8.63 22.12
N ALA A 251 -7.95 7.35 21.77
CA ALA A 251 -8.75 6.81 20.68
C ALA A 251 -10.24 7.11 20.88
N ARG A 252 -10.91 7.53 19.81
CA ARG A 252 -12.37 7.56 19.73
C ARG A 252 -12.91 6.15 19.51
N THR A 253 -14.19 5.97 19.78
CA THR A 253 -14.90 4.76 19.34
C THR A 253 -14.97 4.72 17.81
N ARG A 254 -15.16 3.52 17.27
CA ARG A 254 -15.29 3.32 15.82
C ARG A 254 -16.53 4.05 15.29
N GLU A 255 -17.60 4.02 16.06
CA GLU A 255 -18.88 4.69 15.76
C GLU A 255 -18.68 6.19 15.62
N GLU A 256 -18.00 6.84 16.58
CA GLU A 256 -17.66 8.26 16.51
C GLU A 256 -16.77 8.60 15.30
N ALA A 257 -15.81 7.72 14.96
CA ALA A 257 -14.95 7.91 13.80
C ALA A 257 -15.75 7.82 12.47
N PHE A 258 -16.69 6.87 12.37
CA PHE A 258 -17.58 6.77 11.22
C PHE A 258 -18.53 7.98 11.09
N GLU A 259 -19.07 8.46 12.20
CA GLU A 259 -19.91 9.67 12.22
C GLU A 259 -19.13 10.90 11.79
N GLU A 260 -17.89 11.05 12.24
CA GLU A 260 -17.02 12.17 11.84
C GLU A 260 -16.67 12.12 10.34
N ILE A 261 -16.37 10.94 9.80
CA ILE A 261 -16.13 10.77 8.35
C ILE A 261 -17.38 11.13 7.55
N LEU A 262 -18.56 10.68 8.01
CA LEU A 262 -19.84 11.03 7.36
C LEU A 262 -20.11 12.53 7.43
N ARG A 263 -19.82 13.19 8.56
CA ARG A 263 -19.97 14.64 8.73
C ARG A 263 -19.11 15.43 7.74
N CYS A 264 -17.93 14.90 7.41
CA CYS A 264 -16.95 15.50 6.51
C CYS A 264 -17.13 15.10 5.03
N ARG A 265 -18.17 14.31 4.70
CA ARG A 265 -18.52 13.89 3.35
C ARG A 265 -18.80 15.10 2.43
N GLY A 266 -18.13 15.18 1.29
CA GLY A 266 -18.29 16.25 0.31
C GLY A 266 -17.59 17.56 0.67
N THR A 267 -16.87 17.60 1.79
CA THR A 267 -15.98 18.72 2.14
C THR A 267 -14.54 18.22 2.25
N MET A 268 -14.19 17.50 3.30
CA MET A 268 -12.85 16.89 3.41
C MET A 268 -12.72 15.72 2.43
N TYR A 269 -13.74 14.87 2.38
CA TYR A 269 -13.63 13.56 1.75
C TYR A 269 -14.54 13.44 0.53
N ASN A 270 -14.06 12.69 -0.46
CA ASN A 270 -14.85 12.39 -1.65
C ASN A 270 -16.14 11.64 -1.27
N PRO A 271 -17.34 12.16 -1.63
CA PRO A 271 -18.61 11.54 -1.28
C PRO A 271 -18.74 10.07 -1.66
N TYR A 272 -18.28 9.71 -2.86
CA TYR A 272 -18.35 8.34 -3.36
C TYR A 272 -17.48 7.38 -2.53
N ILE A 273 -16.29 7.81 -2.15
CA ILE A 273 -15.38 7.01 -1.32
C ILE A 273 -15.90 6.87 0.11
N VAL A 274 -16.48 7.93 0.69
CA VAL A 274 -17.11 7.85 2.01
C VAL A 274 -18.26 6.84 2.00
N ASP A 275 -19.13 6.89 0.98
CA ASP A 275 -20.27 5.96 0.89
C ASP A 275 -19.81 4.51 0.80
N ILE A 276 -18.75 4.23 0.03
CA ILE A 276 -18.14 2.91 -0.04
C ILE A 276 -17.53 2.49 1.30
N PHE A 277 -16.74 3.36 1.91
CA PHE A 277 -16.09 3.09 3.19
C PHE A 277 -17.12 2.75 4.28
N LEU A 278 -18.20 3.52 4.36
CA LEU A 278 -19.29 3.28 5.31
C LEU A 278 -20.11 2.02 4.99
N SER A 279 -20.15 1.57 3.74
CA SER A 279 -20.77 0.29 3.38
C SER A 279 -19.96 -0.93 3.84
N LEU A 280 -18.69 -0.72 4.23
CA LEU A 280 -17.76 -1.76 4.67
C LEU A 280 -17.54 -1.75 6.19
N LYS A 281 -18.38 -1.03 6.97
CA LYS A 281 -18.26 -0.88 8.44
C LYS A 281 -18.07 -2.19 9.20
N ASP A 282 -18.72 -3.27 8.77
CA ASP A 282 -18.65 -4.58 9.43
C ASP A 282 -17.35 -5.35 9.13
N LYS A 283 -16.59 -4.91 8.11
CA LYS A 283 -15.33 -5.53 7.66
C LYS A 283 -14.10 -4.73 8.04
N ILE A 284 -14.26 -3.42 8.20
CA ILE A 284 -13.27 -2.51 8.79
C ILE A 284 -13.33 -2.72 10.29
#